data_AF-A0A6B9G5Z3-F1
#
_entry.id   AF-A0A6B9G5Z3-F1
#
_cell.length_a   1.000
_cell.length_b   1.000
_cell.length_c   1.000
_cell.angle_alpha   90.00
_cell.angle_beta   90.00
_cell.angle_gamma   90.00
#
_symmetry.space_group_name_H-M   'P 1'
#
loop_
_entity.id
_entity.type
_entity.pdbx_description
1 polymer ?
#
loop_
_entity_poly.entity_id
_entity_poly.type
_entity_poly.pdbx_seq_one_letter_code
_entity_poly.pdbx_strand_id
1 'polypeptide(L)'
;MQKTLGINKWQAYCRLMRIDKPIGTLLLLWPTLWALWLSGMAIPPLSVLLVFVLGVIVMRAAGCVINDYADRKVDGHVKRTAARPLASGLVSEKEAKLLFVGLALLAFVLVLTMNRMTILLSVVGLALAWVYPFMKRYTHLPQVVLGAAFGWAIPMGWAAVSESLPLVCWLVFIANLCWTVAYDTQYAMVDRDDDLKIGVKSTAILFGRYDKLIIGLLQLATLGLMVVVGLLLNLNGAFYWSLLLAAGLFVHQQKLIARRERDPCFQAFLNNNYVGLVLFIGILLNTLPFINLM
;
A
#
# COMPACT_ATOMS: atom_id res chain seq x y z
N MET A 1 -27.92 -5.59 -33.81
CA MET A 1 -26.95 -4.53 -33.39
C MET A 1 -26.98 -4.39 -31.88
N GLN A 2 -26.06 -5.07 -31.19
CA GLN A 2 -25.86 -4.90 -29.75
C GLN A 2 -25.24 -3.51 -29.56
N LYS A 3 -25.99 -2.54 -29.04
CA LYS A 3 -25.41 -1.28 -28.55
C LYS A 3 -24.47 -1.65 -27.40
N THR A 4 -23.18 -1.72 -27.67
CA THR A 4 -22.16 -1.68 -26.64
C THR A 4 -22.36 -0.36 -25.89
N LEU A 5 -22.97 -0.43 -24.70
CA LEU A 5 -23.13 0.71 -23.82
C LEU A 5 -21.73 1.26 -23.54
N GLY A 6 -21.40 2.40 -24.16
CA GLY A 6 -20.13 3.07 -23.96
C GLY A 6 -19.94 3.39 -22.48
N ILE A 7 -18.72 3.23 -21.98
CA ILE A 7 -18.37 3.57 -20.60
C ILE A 7 -18.64 5.07 -20.40
N ASN A 8 -19.45 5.41 -19.40
CA ASN A 8 -19.73 6.82 -19.11
C ASN A 8 -18.56 7.49 -18.38
N LYS A 9 -18.52 8.84 -18.36
CA LYS A 9 -17.41 9.59 -17.76
C LYS A 9 -17.18 9.27 -16.28
N TRP A 10 -18.26 9.05 -15.52
CA TRP A 10 -18.17 8.65 -14.11
C TRP A 10 -17.44 7.31 -13.94
N GLN A 11 -17.82 6.29 -14.71
CA GLN A 11 -17.16 4.99 -14.71
C GLN A 11 -15.69 5.10 -15.13
N ALA A 12 -15.37 5.98 -16.09
CA ALA A 12 -13.99 6.23 -16.50
C ALA A 12 -13.16 6.85 -15.35
N TYR A 13 -13.73 7.78 -14.56
CA TYR A 13 -13.08 8.31 -13.36
C TYR A 13 -12.93 7.26 -12.25
N CYS A 14 -13.94 6.43 -12.00
CA CYS A 14 -13.83 5.35 -11.03
C CYS A 14 -12.71 4.37 -11.38
N ARG A 15 -12.58 4.01 -12.66
CA ARG A 15 -11.49 3.16 -13.16
C ARG A 15 -10.12 3.85 -13.05
N LEU A 16 -10.05 5.16 -13.31
CA LEU A 16 -8.81 5.93 -13.17
C LEU A 16 -8.34 6.01 -11.71
N MET A 17 -9.29 6.16 -10.77
CA MET A 17 -9.03 6.14 -9.33
C MET A 17 -8.83 4.73 -8.76
N ARG A 18 -9.02 3.69 -9.57
CA ARG A 18 -9.00 2.26 -9.17
C ARG A 18 -10.01 1.91 -8.06
N ILE A 19 -11.17 2.56 -8.04
CA ILE A 19 -12.26 2.24 -7.09
C ILE A 19 -12.76 0.81 -7.31
N ASP A 20 -12.73 0.32 -8.56
CA ASP A 20 -13.07 -1.05 -8.94
C ASP A 20 -12.06 -2.11 -8.47
N LYS A 21 -10.88 -1.69 -7.98
CA LYS A 21 -9.77 -2.59 -7.59
C LYS A 21 -9.25 -2.23 -6.18
N PRO A 22 -9.98 -2.61 -5.12
CA PRO A 22 -9.77 -2.09 -3.77
C PRO A 22 -8.50 -2.58 -3.08
N ILE A 23 -7.82 -3.62 -3.60
CA ILE A 23 -6.66 -4.24 -2.96
C ILE A 23 -5.57 -3.23 -2.59
N GLY A 24 -5.27 -2.26 -3.47
CA GLY A 24 -4.26 -1.24 -3.18
C GLY A 24 -4.68 -0.28 -2.07
N THR A 25 -5.98 -0.02 -1.90
CA THR A 25 -6.50 0.77 -0.78
C THR A 25 -6.39 -0.02 0.51
N LEU A 26 -6.71 -1.31 0.49
CA LEU A 26 -6.62 -2.18 1.67
C LEU A 26 -5.17 -2.35 2.14
N LEU A 27 -4.23 -2.57 1.23
CA LEU A 27 -2.80 -2.68 1.56
C LEU A 27 -2.19 -1.39 2.12
N LEU A 28 -2.80 -0.23 1.84
CA LEU A 28 -2.47 1.04 2.50
C LEU A 28 -3.21 1.21 3.85
N LEU A 29 -4.45 0.72 3.92
CA LEU A 29 -5.31 0.83 5.10
C LEU A 29 -4.79 0.01 6.28
N TRP A 30 -4.41 -1.25 6.07
CA TRP A 30 -3.94 -2.12 7.15
C TRP A 30 -2.79 -1.53 7.98
N PRO A 31 -1.66 -1.10 7.39
CA PRO A 31 -0.58 -0.49 8.16
C PRO A 31 -0.98 0.83 8.82
N THR A 32 -1.91 1.57 8.21
CA THR A 32 -2.50 2.76 8.84
C THR A 32 -3.25 2.39 10.11
N LEU A 33 -4.09 1.36 10.06
CA LEU A 33 -4.83 0.87 11.23
C LEU A 33 -3.90 0.25 12.29
N TRP A 34 -2.84 -0.46 11.89
CA TRP A 34 -1.82 -0.97 12.81
C TRP A 34 -1.23 0.18 13.63
N ALA A 35 -0.81 1.26 12.97
CA ALA A 35 -0.22 2.43 13.63
C ALA A 35 -1.20 3.12 14.59
N LEU A 36 -2.45 3.33 14.15
CA LEU A 36 -3.46 3.98 14.98
C LEU A 36 -3.74 3.21 16.27
N TRP A 37 -3.84 1.88 16.23
CA TRP A 37 -4.07 1.07 17.42
C TRP A 37 -2.82 0.93 18.30
N LEU A 38 -1.65 0.70 17.71
CA LEU A 38 -0.41 0.51 18.46
C LEU A 38 0.08 1.81 19.12
N SER A 39 -0.23 2.97 18.54
CA SER A 39 0.24 4.26 19.06
C SER A 39 -0.36 4.66 20.40
N GLY A 40 -1.61 4.27 20.66
CA GLY A 40 -2.31 4.54 21.92
C GLY A 40 -2.67 3.29 22.72
N MET A 41 -2.40 2.09 22.19
CA MET A 41 -2.84 0.80 22.77
C MET A 41 -4.34 0.76 23.10
N ALA A 42 -5.14 1.47 22.30
CA ALA A 42 -6.57 1.67 22.47
C ALA A 42 -7.22 1.92 21.11
N ILE A 43 -8.55 1.86 21.08
CA ILE A 43 -9.31 2.34 19.92
C ILE A 43 -9.03 3.86 19.76
N PRO A 44 -8.56 4.32 18.58
CA PRO A 44 -8.23 5.72 18.37
C PRO A 44 -9.50 6.59 18.42
N PRO A 45 -9.36 7.90 18.73
CA PRO A 45 -10.49 8.84 18.64
C PRO A 45 -11.16 8.76 17.26
N LEU A 46 -12.50 8.77 17.24
CA LEU A 46 -13.27 8.58 16.02
C LEU A 46 -12.91 9.61 14.93
N SER A 47 -12.63 10.86 15.32
CA SER A 47 -12.19 11.90 14.39
C SER A 47 -10.88 11.54 13.68
N VAL A 48 -9.88 11.04 14.42
CA VAL A 48 -8.60 10.59 13.86
C VAL A 48 -8.82 9.39 12.94
N LEU A 49 -9.60 8.41 13.38
CA LEU A 49 -9.91 7.22 12.58
C LEU A 49 -10.55 7.59 11.24
N LEU A 50 -11.56 8.46 11.25
CA LEU A 50 -12.25 8.91 10.03
C LEU A 50 -11.30 9.66 9.10
N VAL A 51 -10.49 10.58 9.63
CA VAL A 51 -9.52 11.35 8.84
C VAL A 51 -8.52 10.44 8.14
N PHE A 52 -7.97 9.44 8.84
CA PHE A 52 -7.00 8.52 8.25
C PHE A 52 -7.64 7.54 7.28
N VAL A 53 -8.83 6.99 7.56
CA VAL A 53 -9.53 6.08 6.64
C VAL A 53 -9.91 6.82 5.34
N LEU A 54 -10.50 8.02 5.45
CA LEU A 54 -10.82 8.84 4.28
C LEU A 54 -9.56 9.28 3.55
N GLY A 55 -8.52 9.68 4.29
CA GLY A 55 -7.21 10.04 3.76
C GLY A 55 -6.60 8.92 2.93
N VAL A 56 -6.64 7.67 3.41
CA VAL A 56 -6.18 6.48 2.67
C VAL A 56 -6.94 6.31 1.36
N ILE A 57 -8.27 6.41 1.37
CA ILE A 57 -9.11 6.27 0.17
C ILE A 57 -8.76 7.36 -0.86
N VAL A 58 -8.72 8.61 -0.41
CA VAL A 58 -8.48 9.79 -1.26
C VAL A 58 -7.05 9.79 -1.81
N MET A 59 -6.04 9.56 -0.97
CA MET A 59 -4.64 9.56 -1.38
C MET A 59 -4.29 8.35 -2.25
N ARG A 60 -4.92 7.19 -2.02
CA ARG A 60 -4.78 6.05 -2.94
C ARG A 60 -5.33 6.39 -4.32
N ALA A 61 -6.51 7.01 -4.38
CA ALA A 61 -7.10 7.47 -5.64
C ALA A 61 -6.20 8.51 -6.33
N ALA A 62 -5.70 9.51 -5.60
CA ALA A 62 -4.81 10.54 -6.14
C ALA A 62 -3.52 9.92 -6.70
N GLY A 63 -2.90 9.00 -5.94
CA GLY A 63 -1.73 8.23 -6.36
C GLY A 63 -1.99 7.43 -7.64
N CYS A 64 -3.19 6.88 -7.82
CA CYS A 64 -3.57 6.20 -9.06
C CYS A 64 -3.61 7.16 -10.25
N VAL A 65 -4.26 8.31 -10.07
CA VAL A 65 -4.43 9.32 -11.12
C VAL A 65 -3.07 9.87 -11.58
N ILE A 66 -2.20 10.26 -10.65
CA ILE A 66 -0.89 10.81 -11.00
C ILE A 66 0.04 9.76 -11.61
N ASN A 67 -0.06 8.50 -11.16
CA ASN A 67 0.70 7.40 -11.77
C ASN A 67 0.31 7.18 -13.23
N ASP A 68 -0.98 7.06 -13.52
CA ASP A 68 -1.47 6.92 -14.90
C ASP A 68 -1.16 8.18 -15.74
N TYR A 69 -1.19 9.38 -15.13
CA TYR A 69 -0.75 10.60 -15.80
C TYR A 69 0.74 10.57 -16.17
N ALA A 70 1.61 10.13 -15.26
CA ALA A 70 3.04 10.01 -15.51
C ALA A 70 3.35 8.98 -16.61
N ASP A 71 2.51 7.93 -16.70
CA ASP A 71 2.68 6.79 -17.61
C ASP A 71 1.95 6.92 -18.95
N ARG A 72 1.15 7.96 -19.17
CA ARG A 72 0.28 8.13 -20.35
C ARG A 72 0.94 7.93 -21.72
N LYS A 73 2.24 8.23 -21.86
CA LYS A 73 2.99 8.05 -23.13
C LYS A 73 3.47 6.61 -23.33
N VAL A 74 3.55 5.83 -22.26
CA VAL A 74 4.03 4.44 -22.25
C VAL A 74 2.84 3.47 -22.22
N ASP A 75 1.81 3.77 -21.42
CA ASP A 75 0.69 2.87 -21.15
C ASP A 75 -0.06 2.43 -22.42
N GLY A 76 -0.12 3.28 -23.46
CA GLY A 76 -0.75 2.96 -24.75
C GLY A 76 -0.02 1.87 -25.56
N HIS A 77 1.27 1.65 -25.29
CA HIS A 77 2.10 0.67 -26.00
C HIS A 77 2.16 -0.69 -25.29
N VAL A 78 1.53 -0.83 -24.12
CA VAL A 78 1.57 -2.04 -23.29
C VAL A 78 0.18 -2.68 -23.23
N LYS A 79 0.08 -3.94 -23.66
CA LYS A 79 -1.20 -4.66 -23.84
C LYS A 79 -2.14 -4.58 -22.63
N ARG A 80 -1.60 -4.68 -21.41
CA ARG A 80 -2.38 -4.63 -20.16
C ARG A 80 -2.91 -3.23 -19.82
N THR A 81 -2.20 -2.18 -20.21
CA THR A 81 -2.51 -0.79 -19.81
C THR A 81 -3.09 0.04 -20.94
N ALA A 82 -3.10 -0.47 -22.17
CA ALA A 82 -3.68 0.19 -23.34
C ALA A 82 -5.16 0.57 -23.14
N ALA A 83 -5.90 -0.21 -22.33
CA ALA A 83 -7.31 0.05 -22.00
C ALA A 83 -7.51 0.96 -20.76
N ARG A 84 -6.45 1.58 -20.22
CA ARG A 84 -6.58 2.53 -19.10
C ARG A 84 -7.24 3.83 -19.58
N PRO A 85 -8.04 4.52 -18.74
CA PRO A 85 -8.83 5.67 -19.17
C PRO A 85 -8.03 6.81 -19.81
N LEU A 86 -6.83 7.10 -19.32
CA LEU A 86 -5.94 8.12 -19.90
C LEU A 86 -5.30 7.65 -21.22
N ALA A 87 -4.83 6.40 -21.28
CA ALA A 87 -4.19 5.84 -22.47
C ALA A 87 -5.19 5.65 -23.63
N SER A 88 -6.44 5.31 -23.33
CA SER A 88 -7.50 5.11 -24.32
C SER A 88 -8.28 6.38 -24.67
N GLY A 89 -7.89 7.54 -24.13
CA GLY A 89 -8.56 8.83 -24.38
C GLY A 89 -9.95 9.00 -23.74
N LEU A 90 -10.40 8.07 -22.88
CA LEU A 90 -11.68 8.20 -22.15
C LEU A 90 -11.65 9.35 -21.14
N VAL A 91 -10.47 9.65 -20.61
CA VAL A 91 -10.19 10.79 -19.74
C VAL A 91 -9.04 11.59 -20.35
N SER A 92 -9.22 12.90 -20.45
CA SER A 92 -8.21 13.83 -20.95
C SER A 92 -7.15 14.15 -19.89
N GLU A 93 -5.99 14.61 -20.32
CA GLU A 93 -4.92 15.07 -19.42
C GLU A 93 -5.39 16.18 -18.46
N LYS A 94 -6.24 17.10 -18.94
CA LYS A 94 -6.77 18.21 -18.14
C LYS A 94 -7.71 17.70 -17.05
N GLU A 95 -8.61 16.77 -17.38
CA GLU A 95 -9.50 16.12 -16.42
C GLU A 95 -8.70 15.37 -15.34
N ALA A 96 -7.67 14.60 -15.73
CA ALA A 96 -6.83 13.88 -14.77
C ALA A 96 -6.09 14.83 -13.81
N LYS A 97 -5.54 15.95 -14.30
CA LYS A 97 -4.89 16.97 -13.46
C LYS A 97 -5.87 17.61 -12.47
N LEU A 98 -7.05 18.01 -12.94
CA LEU A 98 -8.08 18.60 -12.08
C LEU A 98 -8.55 17.61 -11.00
N LEU A 99 -8.75 16.35 -11.37
CA LEU A 99 -9.11 15.29 -10.43
C LEU A 99 -8.01 15.07 -9.39
N PHE A 100 -6.74 14.99 -9.80
CA PHE A 100 -5.61 14.88 -8.89
C PHE A 100 -5.55 16.05 -7.91
N VAL A 101 -5.67 17.29 -8.39
CA VAL A 101 -5.65 18.50 -7.55
C VAL A 101 -6.82 18.49 -6.56
N GLY A 102 -8.03 18.13 -7.01
CA GLY A 102 -9.21 18.03 -6.14
C GLY A 102 -9.04 17.00 -5.02
N LEU A 103 -8.51 15.81 -5.35
CA LEU A 103 -8.21 14.77 -4.35
C LEU A 103 -7.11 15.21 -3.38
N ALA A 104 -6.04 15.84 -3.88
CA ALA A 104 -4.95 16.35 -3.04
C ALA A 104 -5.42 17.45 -2.08
N LEU A 105 -6.27 18.38 -2.55
CA LEU A 105 -6.87 19.42 -1.71
C LEU A 105 -7.80 18.82 -0.65
N LEU A 106 -8.59 17.81 -1.00
CA LEU A 106 -9.44 17.10 -0.04
C LEU A 106 -8.60 16.42 1.05
N ALA A 107 -7.54 15.71 0.67
CA ALA A 107 -6.61 15.10 1.63
C ALA A 107 -5.92 16.15 2.52
N PHE A 108 -5.58 17.32 1.95
CA PHE A 108 -5.01 18.43 2.70
C PHE A 108 -5.99 19.01 3.71
N VAL A 109 -7.25 19.25 3.32
CA VAL A 109 -8.30 19.71 4.26
C VAL A 109 -8.50 18.71 5.40
N LEU A 110 -8.49 17.40 5.10
CA LEU A 110 -8.57 16.37 6.12
C LEU A 110 -7.40 16.47 7.12
N VAL A 111 -6.15 16.57 6.64
CA VAL A 111 -4.99 16.58 7.55
C VAL A 111 -4.85 17.87 8.36
N LEU A 112 -5.39 19.00 7.87
CA LEU A 112 -5.44 20.26 8.63
C LEU A 112 -6.25 20.17 9.93
N THR A 113 -7.09 19.14 10.07
CA THR A 113 -7.84 18.88 11.32
C THR A 113 -7.02 18.13 12.38
N MET A 114 -5.79 17.72 12.06
CA MET A 114 -4.88 16.99 12.96
C MET A 114 -3.90 17.93 13.66
N ASN A 115 -3.11 17.39 14.60
CA ASN A 115 -2.06 18.14 15.27
C ASN A 115 -0.94 18.58 14.31
N ARG A 116 -0.15 19.57 14.76
CA ARG A 116 0.93 20.19 13.98
C ARG A 116 1.95 19.18 13.47
N MET A 117 2.30 18.17 14.28
CA MET A 117 3.28 17.17 13.88
C MET A 117 2.77 16.34 12.69
N THR A 118 1.51 15.93 12.72
CA THR A 118 0.86 15.19 11.63
C THR A 118 0.78 16.02 10.35
N ILE A 119 0.45 17.31 10.47
CA ILE A 119 0.43 18.25 9.33
C ILE A 119 1.82 18.37 8.70
N LEU A 120 2.89 18.53 9.50
CA LEU A 120 4.26 18.62 8.97
C LEU A 120 4.69 17.32 8.28
N LEU A 121 4.35 16.15 8.85
CA LEU A 121 4.65 14.85 8.26
C LEU A 121 3.91 14.62 6.92
N SER A 122 2.74 15.22 6.75
CA SER A 122 1.97 15.13 5.49
C SER A 122 2.70 15.73 4.29
N VAL A 123 3.56 16.74 4.52
CA VAL A 123 4.40 17.35 3.47
C VAL A 123 5.39 16.32 2.94
N VAL A 124 5.97 15.50 3.83
CA VAL A 124 6.87 14.40 3.44
C VAL A 124 6.09 13.30 2.72
N GLY A 125 4.88 12.97 3.19
CA GLY A 125 4.00 12.02 2.53
C GLY A 125 3.66 12.45 1.09
N LEU A 126 3.34 13.73 0.88
CA LEU A 126 3.09 14.31 -0.43
C LEU A 126 4.34 14.24 -1.33
N ALA A 127 5.52 14.56 -0.79
CA ALA A 127 6.78 14.45 -1.52
C ALA A 127 7.06 13.01 -1.98
N LEU A 128 6.89 12.02 -1.09
CA LEU A 128 7.04 10.60 -1.43
C LEU A 128 6.05 10.16 -2.51
N ALA A 129 4.77 10.53 -2.38
CA ALA A 129 3.73 10.22 -3.35
C ALA A 129 4.00 10.85 -4.72
N TRP A 130 4.59 12.05 -4.75
CA TRP A 130 4.98 12.74 -5.98
C TRP A 130 6.20 12.09 -6.66
N VAL A 131 7.19 11.66 -5.89
CA VAL A 131 8.43 11.08 -6.40
C VAL A 131 8.21 9.67 -6.95
N TYR A 132 7.42 8.84 -6.27
CA TYR A 132 7.21 7.42 -6.58
C TYR A 132 6.96 7.10 -8.07
N PRO A 133 6.00 7.74 -8.79
CA PRO A 133 5.64 7.38 -10.17
C PRO A 133 6.82 7.42 -11.15
N PHE A 134 7.85 8.20 -10.85
CA PHE A 134 9.01 8.38 -11.71
C PHE A 134 10.13 7.37 -11.44
N MET A 135 10.10 6.67 -10.29
CA MET A 135 11.24 5.88 -9.80
C MET A 135 11.59 4.70 -10.68
N LYS A 136 10.61 4.10 -11.38
CA LYS A 136 10.87 3.01 -12.32
C LYS A 136 11.74 3.39 -13.53
N ARG A 137 11.97 4.70 -13.75
CA ARG A 137 12.88 5.22 -14.79
C ARG A 137 14.31 5.35 -14.29
N TYR A 138 14.49 5.56 -12.99
CA TYR A 138 15.79 5.90 -12.39
C TYR A 138 16.41 4.72 -11.63
N THR A 139 15.60 3.93 -10.93
CA THR A 139 16.06 2.86 -10.04
C THR A 139 15.35 1.53 -10.31
N HIS A 140 16.01 0.44 -9.95
CA HIS A 140 15.43 -0.90 -9.88
C HIS A 140 14.67 -1.18 -8.57
N LEU A 141 14.60 -0.19 -7.68
CA LEU A 141 13.91 -0.28 -6.39
C LEU A 141 12.68 0.64 -6.29
N PRO A 142 11.83 0.81 -7.33
CA PRO A 142 10.64 1.66 -7.19
C PRO A 142 9.68 1.14 -6.11
N GLN A 143 9.69 -0.17 -5.84
CA GLN A 143 8.94 -0.81 -4.74
C GLN A 143 9.32 -0.27 -3.36
N VAL A 144 10.59 0.11 -3.14
CA VAL A 144 11.03 0.69 -1.86
C VAL A 144 10.41 2.08 -1.69
N VAL A 145 10.40 2.89 -2.76
CA VAL A 145 9.79 4.22 -2.72
C VAL A 145 8.27 4.12 -2.59
N LEU A 146 7.64 3.15 -3.25
CA LEU A 146 6.22 2.82 -3.05
C LEU A 146 5.93 2.45 -1.59
N GLY A 147 6.72 1.55 -1.02
CA GLY A 147 6.56 1.11 0.36
C GLY A 147 6.80 2.24 1.36
N ALA A 148 7.73 3.16 1.08
CA ALA A 148 7.89 4.37 1.88
C ALA A 148 6.67 5.28 1.77
N ALA A 149 6.15 5.52 0.56
CA ALA A 149 4.96 6.35 0.35
C ALA A 149 3.70 5.76 0.99
N PHE A 150 3.48 4.45 0.86
CA PHE A 150 2.36 3.75 1.48
C PHE A 150 2.53 3.67 3.00
N GLY A 151 3.71 3.28 3.45
CA GLY A 151 4.03 3.16 4.87
C GLY A 151 4.04 4.49 5.61
N TRP A 152 4.14 5.63 4.92
CA TRP A 152 4.20 6.94 5.57
C TRP A 152 2.96 7.30 6.40
N ALA A 153 1.83 6.62 6.14
CA ALA A 153 0.66 6.71 7.00
C ALA A 153 0.93 6.22 8.45
N ILE A 154 1.95 5.37 8.67
CA ILE A 154 2.35 4.88 10.00
C ILE A 154 2.85 6.02 10.90
N PRO A 155 3.93 6.76 10.57
CA PRO A 155 4.37 7.88 11.40
C PRO A 155 3.33 8.99 11.49
N MET A 156 2.55 9.23 10.43
CA MET A 156 1.43 10.18 10.50
C MET A 156 0.35 9.73 11.50
N GLY A 157 -0.07 8.46 11.46
CA GLY A 157 -1.08 7.92 12.37
C GLY A 157 -0.58 7.91 13.82
N TRP A 158 0.69 7.55 14.03
CA TRP A 158 1.33 7.58 15.34
C TRP A 158 1.40 8.99 15.92
N ALA A 159 1.75 9.97 15.07
CA ALA A 159 1.77 11.39 15.41
C ALA A 159 0.38 11.89 15.78
N ALA A 160 -0.65 11.48 15.04
CA ALA A 160 -2.03 11.94 15.24
C ALA A 160 -2.61 11.53 16.60
N VAL A 161 -2.20 10.37 17.12
CA VAL A 161 -2.70 9.81 18.38
C VAL A 161 -1.83 10.18 19.58
N SER A 162 -0.50 10.10 19.43
CA SER A 162 0.42 10.16 20.57
C SER A 162 1.34 11.39 20.59
N GLU A 163 1.31 12.22 19.54
CA GLU A 163 2.23 13.35 19.33
C GLU A 163 3.72 13.00 19.53
N SER A 164 4.07 11.72 19.30
CA SER A 164 5.45 11.22 19.38
C SER A 164 5.76 10.24 18.24
N LEU A 165 7.05 10.03 17.96
CA LEU A 165 7.55 9.07 16.96
C LEU A 165 8.59 8.15 17.61
N PRO A 166 8.17 7.29 18.57
CA PRO A 166 9.10 6.41 19.29
C PRO A 166 9.72 5.37 18.35
N LEU A 167 10.76 4.67 18.81
CA LEU A 167 11.43 3.62 18.03
C LEU A 167 10.43 2.59 17.44
N VAL A 168 9.42 2.20 18.21
CA VAL A 168 8.39 1.24 17.78
C VAL A 168 7.65 1.70 16.52
N CYS A 169 7.37 3.01 16.39
CA CYS A 169 6.77 3.58 15.19
C CYS A 169 7.61 3.27 13.94
N TRP A 170 8.93 3.48 14.04
CA TRP A 170 9.86 3.24 12.94
C TRP A 170 10.07 1.76 12.66
N LEU A 171 10.03 0.90 13.68
CA LEU A 171 10.06 -0.56 13.49
C LEU A 171 8.84 -1.05 12.71
N VAL A 172 7.64 -0.56 13.03
CA VAL A 172 6.42 -0.86 12.26
C VAL A 172 6.53 -0.32 10.83
N PHE A 173 7.06 0.89 10.65
CA PHE A 173 7.31 1.47 9.32
C PHE A 173 8.26 0.61 8.48
N ILE A 174 9.38 0.15 9.05
CA ILE A 174 10.35 -0.70 8.35
C ILE A 174 9.77 -2.10 8.09
N ALA A 175 9.02 -2.67 9.04
CA ALA A 175 8.33 -3.94 8.85
C ALA A 175 7.34 -3.88 7.67
N ASN A 176 6.57 -2.80 7.60
CA ASN A 176 5.68 -2.52 6.47
C ASN A 176 6.47 -2.29 5.18
N LEU A 177 7.59 -1.55 5.21
CA LEU A 177 8.42 -1.33 4.03
C LEU A 177 8.92 -2.67 3.44
N CYS A 178 9.45 -3.56 4.29
CA CYS A 178 9.85 -4.91 3.87
C CYS A 178 8.68 -5.69 3.27
N TRP A 179 7.51 -5.61 3.91
CA TRP A 179 6.30 -6.30 3.45
C TRP A 179 5.80 -5.76 2.11
N THR A 180 5.78 -4.43 1.92
CA THR A 180 5.42 -3.79 0.66
C THR A 180 6.36 -4.17 -0.45
N VAL A 181 7.68 -4.17 -0.20
CA VAL A 181 8.62 -4.62 -1.21
C VAL A 181 8.37 -6.09 -1.56
N ALA A 182 8.06 -6.94 -0.59
CA ALA A 182 7.75 -8.35 -0.83
C ALA A 182 6.51 -8.52 -1.73
N TYR A 183 5.35 -7.98 -1.34
CA TYR A 183 4.11 -8.16 -2.10
C TYR A 183 4.13 -7.44 -3.45
N ASP A 184 4.77 -6.27 -3.53
CA ASP A 184 4.80 -5.51 -4.78
C ASP A 184 5.83 -6.10 -5.76
N THR A 185 6.83 -6.83 -5.25
CA THR A 185 7.65 -7.71 -6.10
C THR A 185 6.83 -8.86 -6.65
N GLN A 186 5.96 -9.51 -5.86
CA GLN A 186 5.03 -10.54 -6.36
C GLN A 186 4.13 -9.96 -7.46
N TYR A 187 3.65 -8.72 -7.30
CA TYR A 187 2.89 -8.02 -8.33
C TYR A 187 3.73 -7.74 -9.59
N ALA A 188 4.96 -7.23 -9.44
CA ALA A 188 5.85 -6.96 -10.57
C ALA A 188 6.29 -8.23 -11.31
N MET A 189 6.30 -9.40 -10.67
CA MET A 189 6.53 -10.68 -11.32
C MET A 189 5.46 -11.02 -12.37
N VAL A 190 4.23 -10.48 -12.23
CA VAL A 190 3.15 -10.66 -13.20
C VAL A 190 3.49 -10.00 -14.55
N ASP A 191 4.27 -8.93 -14.56
CA ASP A 191 4.57 -8.12 -15.75
C ASP A 191 6.03 -8.21 -16.20
N ARG A 192 6.85 -9.05 -15.57
CA ARG A 192 8.30 -9.14 -15.81
C ARG A 192 8.69 -9.22 -17.28
N ASP A 193 8.07 -10.13 -18.04
CA ASP A 193 8.42 -10.35 -19.45
C ASP A 193 8.07 -9.16 -20.34
N ASP A 194 7.02 -8.41 -19.98
CA ASP A 194 6.60 -7.22 -20.70
C ASP A 194 7.49 -6.03 -20.31
N ASP A 195 7.80 -5.86 -19.02
CA ASP A 195 8.68 -4.82 -18.51
C ASP A 195 10.10 -4.91 -19.08
N LEU A 196 10.64 -6.12 -19.25
CA LEU A 196 11.94 -6.36 -19.88
C LEU A 196 11.99 -5.86 -21.33
N LYS A 197 10.91 -6.03 -22.11
CA LYS A 197 10.85 -5.60 -23.52
C LYS A 197 10.86 -4.09 -23.67
N ILE A 198 10.32 -3.37 -22.69
CA ILE A 198 10.18 -1.90 -22.72
C ILE A 198 11.20 -1.19 -21.82
N GLY A 199 12.13 -1.93 -21.19
CA GLY A 199 13.20 -1.39 -20.35
C GLY A 199 12.72 -0.77 -19.03
N VAL A 200 11.55 -1.15 -18.53
CA VAL A 200 11.04 -0.71 -17.22
C VAL A 200 11.82 -1.41 -16.12
N LYS A 201 12.22 -0.69 -15.06
CA LYS A 201 12.97 -1.24 -13.93
C LYS A 201 12.04 -1.62 -12.78
N SER A 202 12.29 -2.76 -12.15
CA SER A 202 11.55 -3.25 -10.98
C SER A 202 12.42 -4.18 -10.12
N THR A 203 12.01 -4.41 -8.87
CA THR A 203 12.65 -5.43 -8.00
C THR A 203 12.52 -6.82 -8.58
N ALA A 204 11.41 -7.13 -9.27
CA ALA A 204 11.26 -8.41 -9.95
C ALA A 204 12.34 -8.62 -11.02
N ILE A 205 12.77 -7.57 -11.72
CA ILE A 205 13.89 -7.63 -12.67
C ILE A 205 15.23 -7.69 -11.94
N LEU A 206 15.43 -6.84 -10.92
CA LEU A 206 16.67 -6.77 -10.14
C LEU A 206 17.02 -8.08 -9.45
N PHE A 207 16.05 -8.66 -8.76
CA PHE A 207 16.23 -9.89 -8.00
C PHE A 207 16.38 -11.09 -8.94
N GLY A 208 15.84 -11.01 -10.17
CA GLY A 208 15.95 -12.04 -11.19
C GLY A 208 15.58 -13.42 -10.65
N ARG A 209 16.51 -14.37 -10.74
CA ARG A 209 16.34 -15.75 -10.23
C ARG A 209 16.20 -15.86 -8.71
N TYR A 210 16.63 -14.84 -7.96
CA TYR A 210 16.59 -14.78 -6.50
C TYR A 210 15.33 -14.11 -5.95
N ASP A 211 14.41 -13.66 -6.82
CA ASP A 211 13.12 -13.06 -6.47
C ASP A 211 12.41 -13.75 -5.30
N LYS A 212 12.19 -15.07 -5.41
CA LYS A 212 11.51 -15.87 -4.40
C LYS A 212 12.24 -15.89 -3.06
N LEU A 213 13.57 -16.05 -3.10
CA LEU A 213 14.41 -16.06 -1.90
C LEU A 213 14.36 -14.70 -1.21
N ILE A 214 14.52 -13.60 -1.95
CA ILE A 214 14.52 -12.25 -1.40
C ILE A 214 13.12 -11.89 -0.85
N ILE A 215 12.05 -12.26 -1.56
CA ILE A 215 10.67 -12.13 -1.03
C ILE A 215 10.54 -12.89 0.30
N GLY A 216 11.08 -14.10 0.40
CA GLY A 216 11.06 -14.90 1.63
C GLY A 216 11.83 -14.23 2.77
N LEU A 217 13.01 -13.69 2.49
CA LEU A 217 13.81 -12.95 3.48
C LEU A 217 13.10 -11.68 3.94
N LEU A 218 12.46 -10.94 3.04
CA LEU A 218 11.66 -9.76 3.38
C LEU A 218 10.45 -10.12 4.23
N GLN A 219 9.75 -11.22 3.92
CA GLN A 219 8.65 -11.75 4.72
C GLN A 219 9.11 -12.14 6.14
N LEU A 220 10.26 -12.80 6.26
CA LEU A 220 10.86 -13.13 7.56
C LEU A 220 11.30 -11.87 8.32
N ALA A 221 11.85 -10.88 7.62
CA ALA A 221 12.21 -9.60 8.23
C ALA A 221 10.98 -8.85 8.77
N THR A 222 9.86 -8.83 8.02
CA THR A 222 8.58 -8.29 8.50
C THR A 222 8.14 -9.00 9.78
N LEU A 223 8.12 -10.34 9.80
CA LEU A 223 7.73 -11.10 10.99
C LEU A 223 8.67 -10.83 12.17
N GLY A 224 9.99 -10.84 11.95
CA GLY A 224 10.99 -10.59 12.99
C GLY A 224 10.87 -9.19 13.60
N LEU A 225 10.69 -8.17 12.76
CA LEU A 225 10.46 -6.80 13.23
C LEU A 225 9.15 -6.67 14.00
N MET A 226 8.08 -7.35 13.56
CA MET A 226 6.81 -7.36 14.29
C MET A 226 6.90 -8.12 15.62
N VAL A 227 7.71 -9.19 15.73
CA VAL A 227 8.03 -9.82 17.02
C VAL A 227 8.70 -8.81 17.95
N VAL A 228 9.69 -8.05 17.47
CA VAL A 228 10.35 -7.01 18.28
C VAL A 228 9.35 -5.95 18.74
N VAL A 229 8.43 -5.51 17.87
CA VAL A 229 7.33 -4.59 18.23
C VAL A 229 6.47 -5.18 19.34
N GLY A 230 6.07 -6.46 19.22
CA GLY A 230 5.28 -7.16 20.22
C GLY A 230 5.96 -7.24 21.58
N LEU A 231 7.27 -7.50 21.59
CA LEU A 231 8.06 -7.53 22.83
C LEU A 231 8.18 -6.14 23.46
N LEU A 232 8.47 -5.10 22.67
CA LEU A 232 8.62 -3.73 23.18
C LEU A 232 7.32 -3.15 23.74
N LEU A 233 6.17 -3.54 23.19
CA LEU A 233 4.85 -3.10 23.65
C LEU A 233 4.18 -4.07 24.64
N ASN A 234 4.86 -5.16 25.02
CA ASN A 234 4.32 -6.22 25.88
C ASN A 234 2.95 -6.76 25.40
N LEU A 235 2.83 -7.02 24.09
CA LEU A 235 1.63 -7.60 23.51
C LEU A 235 1.44 -9.06 23.99
N ASN A 236 0.18 -9.48 24.13
CA ASN A 236 -0.23 -10.79 24.59
C ASN A 236 -0.12 -11.88 23.50
N GLY A 237 -0.48 -13.12 23.88
CA GLY A 237 -0.41 -14.29 23.00
C GLY A 237 -1.19 -14.17 21.70
N ALA A 238 -2.29 -13.42 21.65
CA ALA A 238 -3.10 -13.27 20.44
C ALA A 238 -2.34 -12.58 19.30
N PHE A 239 -1.44 -11.65 19.62
CA PHE A 239 -0.57 -11.03 18.64
C PHE A 239 0.43 -12.03 18.04
N TYR A 240 1.05 -12.88 18.86
CA TYR A 240 1.98 -13.89 18.37
C TYR A 240 1.27 -15.00 17.56
N TRP A 241 0.03 -15.34 17.91
CA TRP A 241 -0.81 -16.21 17.07
C TRP A 241 -1.10 -15.59 15.70
N SER A 242 -1.36 -14.27 15.63
CA SER A 242 -1.56 -13.62 14.34
C SER A 242 -0.29 -13.59 13.49
N LEU A 243 0.90 -13.47 14.11
CA LEU A 243 2.18 -13.62 13.41
C LEU A 243 2.37 -15.03 12.85
N LEU A 244 1.98 -16.07 13.60
CA LEU A 244 2.04 -17.44 13.11
C LEU A 244 1.09 -17.68 11.93
N LEU A 245 -0.13 -17.12 11.99
CA LEU A 245 -1.08 -17.16 10.87
C LEU A 245 -0.53 -16.42 9.64
N ALA A 246 0.07 -15.24 9.84
CA ALA A 246 0.74 -14.49 8.77
C ALA A 246 1.90 -15.28 8.16
N ALA A 247 2.70 -15.99 8.97
CA ALA A 247 3.75 -16.89 8.48
C ALA A 247 3.17 -18.02 7.61
N GLY A 248 2.04 -18.63 8.01
CA GLY A 248 1.33 -19.62 7.19
C GLY A 248 0.87 -19.05 5.83
N LEU A 249 0.35 -17.83 5.82
CA LEU A 249 -0.01 -17.11 4.58
C LEU A 249 1.22 -16.85 3.71
N PHE A 250 2.35 -16.44 4.29
CA PHE A 250 3.60 -16.27 3.55
C PHE A 250 4.11 -17.58 2.95
N VAL A 251 4.03 -18.71 3.66
CA VAL A 251 4.36 -20.03 3.09
C VAL A 251 3.44 -20.36 1.91
N HIS A 252 2.14 -20.05 2.01
CA HIS A 252 1.21 -20.23 0.89
C HIS A 252 1.59 -19.35 -0.32
N GLN A 253 1.90 -18.08 -0.11
CA GLN A 253 2.37 -17.17 -1.15
C GLN A 253 3.68 -17.68 -1.81
N GLN A 254 4.61 -18.21 -1.02
CA GLN A 254 5.86 -18.82 -1.51
C GLN A 254 5.62 -20.04 -2.40
N LYS A 255 4.55 -20.81 -2.14
CA LYS A 255 4.12 -21.92 -3.01
C LYS A 255 3.52 -21.40 -4.31
N LEU A 256 2.67 -20.37 -4.25
CA LEU A 256 2.07 -19.75 -5.44
C LEU A 256 3.12 -19.20 -6.40
N ILE A 257 4.10 -18.46 -5.89
CA ILE A 257 5.14 -17.84 -6.74
C ILE A 257 6.25 -18.80 -7.17
N ALA A 258 6.20 -20.08 -6.77
CA ALA A 258 7.30 -21.03 -6.98
C ALA A 258 7.68 -21.19 -8.45
N ARG A 259 6.68 -21.20 -9.34
CA ARG A 259 6.85 -21.33 -10.80
C ARG A 259 6.89 -20.00 -11.55
N ARG A 260 6.66 -18.87 -10.85
CA ARG A 260 6.69 -17.51 -11.42
C ARG A 260 5.68 -17.30 -12.55
N GLU A 261 4.58 -18.05 -12.51
CA GLU A 261 3.48 -17.93 -13.45
C GLU A 261 2.64 -16.67 -13.12
N ARG A 262 2.13 -15.99 -14.15
CA ARG A 262 1.45 -14.68 -14.01
C ARG A 262 0.27 -14.73 -13.04
N ASP A 263 -0.65 -15.68 -13.22
CA ASP A 263 -1.86 -15.75 -12.41
C ASP A 263 -1.57 -16.13 -10.94
N PRO A 264 -0.78 -17.18 -10.62
CA PRO A 264 -0.38 -17.47 -9.24
C PRO A 264 0.36 -16.33 -8.54
N CYS A 265 1.24 -15.60 -9.25
CA CYS A 265 1.90 -14.41 -8.70
C CYS A 265 0.90 -13.30 -8.35
N PHE A 266 -0.10 -13.08 -9.22
CA PHE A 266 -1.15 -12.12 -8.94
C PHE A 266 -2.02 -12.56 -7.74
N GLN A 267 -2.33 -13.86 -7.62
CA GLN A 267 -3.05 -14.39 -6.45
C GLN A 267 -2.24 -14.23 -5.15
N ALA A 268 -0.91 -14.43 -5.20
CA ALA A 268 -0.05 -14.17 -4.04
C ALA A 268 -0.09 -12.69 -3.63
N PHE A 269 -0.04 -11.76 -4.59
CA PHE A 269 -0.20 -10.34 -4.31
C PHE A 269 -1.56 -10.03 -3.65
N LEU A 270 -2.67 -10.53 -4.20
CA LEU A 270 -4.01 -10.33 -3.63
C LEU A 270 -4.13 -10.91 -2.22
N ASN A 271 -3.51 -12.06 -1.96
CA ASN A 271 -3.54 -12.75 -0.67
C ASN A 271 -2.94 -11.90 0.47
N ASN A 272 -2.07 -10.91 0.17
CA ASN A 272 -1.53 -10.02 1.19
C ASN A 272 -2.60 -9.19 1.91
N ASN A 273 -3.81 -9.03 1.36
CA ASN A 273 -4.92 -8.48 2.13
C ASN A 273 -5.16 -9.23 3.45
N TYR A 274 -5.06 -10.57 3.41
CA TYR A 274 -5.27 -11.41 4.60
C TYR A 274 -4.13 -11.25 5.60
N VAL A 275 -2.89 -11.06 5.15
CA VAL A 275 -1.76 -10.76 6.05
C VAL A 275 -2.01 -9.45 6.79
N GLY A 276 -2.41 -8.41 6.05
CA GLY A 276 -2.84 -7.13 6.60
C GLY A 276 -3.87 -7.26 7.72
N LEU A 277 -4.95 -7.99 7.38
CA LEU A 277 -6.09 -8.23 8.25
C LEU A 277 -5.73 -9.04 9.50
N VAL A 278 -5.04 -10.18 9.37
CA VAL A 278 -4.75 -11.04 10.54
C VAL A 278 -3.84 -10.33 11.53
N LEU A 279 -2.82 -9.60 11.06
CA LEU A 279 -1.96 -8.82 11.93
C LEU A 279 -2.75 -7.72 12.65
N PHE A 280 -3.67 -7.05 11.95
CA PHE A 280 -4.54 -6.06 12.58
C PHE A 280 -5.45 -6.69 13.65
N ILE A 281 -6.04 -7.86 13.39
CA ILE A 281 -6.85 -8.58 14.39
C ILE A 281 -6.02 -8.88 15.64
N GLY A 282 -4.78 -9.39 15.48
CA GLY A 282 -3.90 -9.63 16.63
C GLY A 282 -3.59 -8.36 17.44
N ILE A 283 -3.41 -7.22 16.77
CA ILE A 283 -3.21 -5.91 17.40
C ILE A 283 -4.50 -5.45 18.12
N LEU A 284 -5.65 -5.55 17.45
CA LEU A 284 -6.96 -5.13 17.98
C LEU A 284 -7.28 -5.86 19.29
N LEU A 285 -7.00 -7.16 19.34
CA LEU A 285 -7.22 -8.02 20.50
C LEU A 285 -6.30 -7.69 21.71
N ASN A 286 -5.31 -6.82 21.52
CA ASN A 286 -4.46 -6.27 22.56
C ASN A 286 -4.95 -4.91 23.10
N THR A 287 -6.10 -4.42 22.64
CA THR A 287 -6.65 -3.13 23.05
C THR A 287 -7.96 -3.30 23.80
N LEU A 288 -8.31 -2.34 24.67
CA LEU A 288 -9.60 -2.37 25.37
C LEU A 288 -10.78 -2.21 24.38
N PRO A 289 -11.92 -2.88 24.62
CA PRO A 289 -12.18 -3.79 25.75
C PRO A 289 -11.71 -5.25 25.50
N PHE A 290 -11.17 -5.56 24.32
CA PHE A 290 -10.89 -6.94 23.89
C PHE A 290 -9.82 -7.65 24.73
N ILE A 291 -8.87 -6.91 25.29
CA ILE A 291 -7.85 -7.48 26.18
C ILE A 291 -8.44 -8.14 27.44
N ASN A 292 -9.66 -7.75 27.87
CA ASN A 292 -10.33 -8.34 29.02
C ASN A 292 -11.09 -9.65 28.69
N LEU A 293 -11.15 -10.05 27.42
CA LEU A 293 -11.83 -11.27 26.96
C LEU A 293 -10.88 -12.47 26.82
N MET A 294 -9.60 -12.31 27.17
CA MET A 294 -8.52 -13.29 27.01
C MET A 294 -7.84 -13.57 28.34
#